data_AF-A0A150TW17-F1
#
_entry.id   AF-A0A150TW17-F1
#
_cell.length_a   1.000
_cell.length_b   1.000
_cell.length_c   1.000
_cell.angle_alpha   90.00
_cell.angle_beta   90.00
_cell.angle_gamma   90.00
#
_symmetry.space_group_name_H-M   'P 1'
#
loop_
_entity.id
_entity.type
_entity.pdbx_description
1 polymer ?
#
loop_
_entity_poly.entity_id
_entity_poly.type
_entity_poly.pdbx_seq_one_letter_code
_entity_poly.pdbx_strand_id
1 'polypeptide(L)'
;MPRMGEPTRAGEERGRASFGQGAGLLSRVALRVGVLFVAFPLVVAGAAYHQARQEEAAALARHGDAIADLLNYSARALLEQGAPHAMQRVLANCALVTSVRRVRLTDLSGNILASSYRPEVGTSSASPLLRSFLDEGASRPMVQLVDERSELTIVRPMYHSPAGGITAQHVVGAIELVMQRRDVDAIATAAALRMLAIAGAASLGLFAAVLLVVRATLARPASALLAPARSRGGDHPRRRGTPRGDEIEPPPRSLDDRAEERDAILGPLEERRGEPRPPPPLS
;
A
#
# COMPACT_ATOMS: atom_id res chain seq x y z
N MET A 1 19.25 78.45 3.01
CA MET A 1 18.67 77.34 3.79
C MET A 1 17.81 76.49 2.85
N PRO A 2 18.08 75.18 2.72
CA PRO A 2 17.20 74.26 1.98
C PRO A 2 15.99 73.82 2.83
N ARG A 3 14.90 73.38 2.18
CA ARG A 3 13.75 72.74 2.86
C ARG A 3 14.04 71.25 3.12
N MET A 4 13.50 70.72 4.22
CA MET A 4 13.65 69.31 4.61
C MET A 4 12.58 68.41 3.99
N GLY A 5 13.03 67.26 3.48
CA GLY A 5 12.38 65.95 3.63
C GLY A 5 10.99 65.74 3.03
N GLU A 6 10.93 65.44 1.72
CA GLU A 6 9.85 64.57 1.21
C GLU A 6 10.13 63.10 1.62
N PRO A 7 9.15 62.34 2.14
CA PRO A 7 9.30 60.91 2.36
C PRO A 7 9.27 60.15 1.03
N THR A 8 10.38 59.51 0.67
CA THR A 8 10.56 58.88 -0.64
C THR A 8 9.73 57.61 -0.82
N ARG A 9 8.84 57.61 -1.82
CA ARG A 9 7.98 56.46 -2.23
C ARG A 9 8.75 55.15 -2.49
N ALA A 10 10.05 55.23 -2.77
CA ALA A 10 10.94 54.08 -3.01
C ALA A 10 11.00 53.06 -1.85
N GLY A 11 10.58 53.42 -0.64
CA GLY A 11 10.46 52.48 0.49
C GLY A 11 9.29 51.49 0.33
N GLU A 12 8.12 51.96 -0.12
CA GLU A 12 6.90 51.14 -0.22
C GLU A 12 7.00 50.05 -1.29
N GLU A 13 7.57 50.38 -2.45
CA GLU A 13 7.67 49.46 -3.59
C GLU A 13 8.60 48.29 -3.30
N ARG A 14 9.72 48.53 -2.60
CA ARG A 14 10.63 47.47 -2.13
C ARG A 14 9.95 46.52 -1.15
N GLY A 15 9.09 47.05 -0.28
CA GLY A 15 8.23 46.23 0.59
C GLY A 15 7.29 45.32 -0.20
N ARG A 16 6.52 45.89 -1.13
CA ARG A 16 5.55 45.12 -1.96
C ARG A 16 6.24 44.06 -2.83
N ALA A 17 7.40 44.37 -3.43
CA ALA A 17 8.16 43.42 -4.24
C ALA A 17 8.68 42.22 -3.42
N SER A 18 9.22 42.47 -2.22
CA SER A 18 9.73 41.44 -1.30
C SER A 18 8.62 40.47 -0.86
N PHE A 19 7.47 41.00 -0.42
CA PHE A 19 6.32 40.18 -0.02
C PHE A 19 5.74 39.37 -1.20
N GLY A 20 5.70 39.94 -2.42
CA GLY A 20 5.25 39.23 -3.62
C GLY A 20 6.13 38.02 -3.96
N GLN A 21 7.45 38.17 -3.87
CA GLN A 21 8.39 37.06 -4.09
C GLN A 21 8.24 35.96 -3.01
N GLY A 22 8.10 36.33 -1.74
CA GLY A 22 7.89 35.39 -0.64
C GLY A 22 6.60 34.58 -0.80
N ALA A 23 5.48 35.22 -1.14
CA ALA A 23 4.21 34.55 -1.40
C ALA A 23 4.28 33.59 -2.60
N GLY A 24 4.96 34.01 -3.69
CA GLY A 24 5.19 33.17 -4.86
C GLY A 24 6.06 31.93 -4.57
N LEU A 25 7.05 32.06 -3.68
CA LEU A 25 7.87 30.94 -3.21
C LEU A 25 7.06 29.95 -2.35
N LEU A 26 6.33 30.45 -1.36
CA LEU A 26 5.47 29.63 -0.49
C LEU A 26 4.40 28.87 -1.29
N SER A 27 3.78 29.52 -2.27
CA SER A 27 2.82 28.87 -3.19
C SER A 27 3.46 27.71 -3.97
N ARG A 28 4.66 27.91 -4.54
CA ARG A 28 5.39 26.86 -5.28
C ARG A 28 5.82 25.70 -4.38
N VAL A 29 6.20 25.97 -3.13
CA VAL A 29 6.55 24.93 -2.14
C VAL A 29 5.30 24.15 -1.75
N ALA A 30 4.20 24.81 -1.41
CA ALA A 30 2.94 24.18 -1.07
C ALA A 30 2.40 23.29 -2.22
N LEU A 31 2.51 23.75 -3.47
CA LEU A 31 2.14 22.98 -4.65
C LEU A 31 3.00 21.70 -4.79
N ARG A 32 4.34 21.82 -4.69
CA ARG A 32 5.25 20.67 -4.78
C ARG A 32 5.04 19.66 -3.66
N VAL A 33 4.81 20.13 -2.43
CA VAL A 33 4.50 19.29 -1.27
C VAL A 33 3.15 18.59 -1.45
N GLY A 34 2.11 19.29 -1.90
CA GLY A 34 0.81 18.69 -2.22
C GLY A 34 0.89 17.62 -3.32
N VAL A 35 1.65 17.88 -4.39
CA VAL A 35 1.92 16.90 -5.45
C VAL A 35 2.62 15.65 -4.88
N LEU A 36 3.57 15.79 -3.96
CA LEU A 36 4.21 14.64 -3.31
C LEU A 36 3.22 13.80 -2.48
N PHE A 37 2.33 14.45 -1.70
CA PHE A 37 1.31 13.77 -0.90
C PHE A 37 0.23 13.04 -1.74
N VAL A 38 0.03 13.44 -3.01
CA VAL A 38 -0.87 12.75 -3.96
C VAL A 38 -0.12 11.69 -4.78
N ALA A 39 1.12 11.95 -5.20
CA ALA A 39 1.90 11.00 -6.00
C ALA A 39 2.33 9.77 -5.19
N PHE A 40 2.69 9.94 -3.91
CA PHE A 40 3.12 8.83 -3.05
C PHE A 40 2.08 7.68 -2.95
N PRO A 41 0.81 7.91 -2.55
CA PRO A 41 -0.16 6.82 -2.47
C PRO A 41 -0.51 6.19 -3.83
N LEU A 42 -0.41 6.93 -4.94
CA LEU A 42 -0.56 6.39 -6.29
C LEU A 42 0.58 5.43 -6.67
N VAL A 43 1.83 5.79 -6.35
CA VAL A 43 3.00 4.91 -6.57
C VAL A 43 2.90 3.64 -5.71
N VAL A 44 2.50 3.77 -4.44
CA VAL A 44 2.30 2.61 -3.54
C VAL A 44 1.19 1.69 -4.03
N ALA A 45 0.07 2.25 -4.50
CA ALA A 45 -1.04 1.47 -5.06
C ALA A 45 -0.65 0.76 -6.37
N GLY A 46 0.11 1.41 -7.25
CA GLY A 46 0.65 0.80 -8.48
C GLY A 46 1.65 -0.32 -8.20
N ALA A 47 2.55 -0.14 -7.24
CA ALA A 47 3.46 -1.19 -6.80
C ALA A 47 2.69 -2.40 -6.22
N ALA A 48 1.68 -2.15 -5.38
CA ALA A 48 0.83 -3.20 -4.82
C ALA A 48 0.01 -3.96 -5.88
N TYR A 49 -0.48 -3.27 -6.93
CA TYR A 49 -1.12 -3.92 -8.07
C TYR A 49 -0.16 -4.90 -8.76
N HIS A 50 1.05 -4.45 -9.11
CA HIS A 50 2.03 -5.28 -9.79
C HIS A 50 2.52 -6.45 -8.93
N GLN A 51 2.75 -6.23 -7.63
CA GLN A 51 3.13 -7.28 -6.69
C GLN A 51 2.04 -8.35 -6.58
N ALA A 52 0.80 -7.96 -6.27
CA ALA A 52 -0.32 -8.90 -6.15
C ALA A 52 -0.57 -9.68 -7.45
N ARG A 53 -0.50 -9.02 -8.62
CA ARG A 53 -0.64 -9.66 -9.94
C ARG A 53 0.48 -10.69 -10.21
N GLN A 54 1.70 -10.45 -9.73
CA GLN A 54 2.81 -11.42 -9.83
C GLN A 54 2.67 -12.57 -8.83
N GLU A 55 2.34 -12.28 -7.58
CA GLU A 55 2.19 -13.27 -6.51
C GLU A 55 1.05 -14.26 -6.81
N GLU A 56 -0.11 -13.78 -7.26
CA GLU A 56 -1.26 -14.61 -7.64
C GLU A 56 -1.00 -15.40 -8.93
N ALA A 57 -0.34 -14.81 -9.94
CA ALA A 57 0.06 -15.55 -11.14
C ALA A 57 1.03 -16.70 -10.81
N ALA A 58 1.99 -16.46 -9.91
CA ALA A 58 2.91 -17.49 -9.43
C ALA A 58 2.22 -18.52 -8.50
N ALA A 59 1.21 -18.11 -7.72
CA ALA A 59 0.41 -19.03 -6.91
C ALA A 59 -0.43 -19.97 -7.79
N LEU A 60 -1.08 -19.44 -8.84
CA LEU A 60 -1.83 -20.24 -9.80
C LEU A 60 -0.92 -21.22 -10.55
N ALA A 61 0.28 -20.80 -10.95
CA ALA A 61 1.26 -21.69 -11.59
C ALA A 61 1.66 -22.85 -10.67
N ARG A 62 2.06 -22.57 -9.41
CA ARG A 62 2.37 -23.60 -8.41
C ARG A 62 1.20 -24.55 -8.15
N HIS A 63 -0.03 -24.03 -8.13
CA HIS A 63 -1.23 -24.84 -7.94
C HIS A 63 -1.52 -25.74 -9.14
N GLY A 64 -1.33 -25.23 -10.37
CA GLY A 64 -1.44 -25.99 -11.60
C GLY A 64 -0.38 -27.10 -11.72
N ASP A 65 0.87 -26.80 -11.37
CA ASP A 65 1.93 -27.81 -11.32
C ASP A 65 1.61 -28.93 -10.34
N ALA A 66 1.11 -28.61 -9.14
CA ALA A 66 0.70 -29.60 -8.15
C ALA A 66 -0.49 -30.46 -8.62
N ILE A 67 -1.46 -29.87 -9.34
CA ILE A 67 -2.56 -30.62 -9.97
C ILE A 67 -2.00 -31.56 -11.05
N ALA A 68 -1.09 -31.08 -11.89
CA ALA A 68 -0.51 -31.87 -12.98
C ALA A 68 0.40 -33.01 -12.47
N ASP A 69 1.12 -32.82 -11.37
CA ASP A 69 1.86 -33.89 -10.68
C ASP A 69 0.92 -34.94 -10.07
N LEU A 70 -0.14 -34.51 -9.38
CA LEU A 70 -1.16 -35.43 -8.83
C LEU A 70 -1.85 -36.23 -9.96
N LEU A 71 -2.10 -35.59 -11.10
CA LEU A 71 -2.64 -36.24 -12.30
C LEU A 71 -1.66 -37.24 -12.91
N ASN A 72 -0.36 -36.92 -13.00
CA ASN A 72 0.67 -37.84 -13.50
C ASN A 72 0.83 -39.07 -12.58
N TYR A 73 0.87 -38.86 -11.26
CA TYR A 73 0.83 -39.95 -10.28
C TYR A 73 -0.42 -40.82 -10.44
N SER A 74 -1.59 -40.20 -10.57
CA SER A 74 -2.87 -40.90 -10.77
C SER A 74 -2.93 -41.64 -12.11
N ALA A 75 -2.35 -41.08 -13.17
CA ALA A 75 -2.25 -41.70 -14.48
C ALA A 75 -1.40 -42.95 -14.40
N ARG A 76 -0.20 -42.85 -13.82
CA ARG A 76 0.70 -43.98 -13.63
C ARG A 76 0.02 -45.11 -12.86
N ALA A 77 -0.58 -44.82 -11.70
CA ALA A 77 -1.26 -45.83 -10.88
C ALA A 77 -2.43 -46.53 -11.60
N LEU A 78 -3.26 -45.77 -12.35
CA LEU A 78 -4.40 -46.33 -13.08
C LEU A 78 -3.99 -47.07 -14.37
N LEU A 79 -2.86 -46.71 -14.99
CA LEU A 79 -2.27 -47.44 -16.12
C LEU A 79 -1.62 -48.75 -15.64
N GLU A 80 -0.88 -48.74 -14.52
CA GLU A 80 -0.33 -49.95 -13.88
C GLU A 80 -1.45 -50.93 -13.43
N GLN A 81 -2.64 -50.42 -13.11
CA GLN A 81 -3.84 -51.22 -12.80
C GLN A 81 -4.68 -51.62 -14.03
N GLY A 82 -4.31 -51.20 -15.24
CA GLY A 82 -5.08 -51.50 -16.47
C GLY A 82 -6.49 -50.87 -16.51
N ALA A 83 -6.71 -49.74 -15.82
CA ALA A 83 -8.02 -49.14 -15.58
C ALA A 83 -8.23 -47.76 -16.26
N PRO A 84 -8.05 -47.61 -17.59
CA PRO A 84 -8.10 -46.30 -18.26
C PRO A 84 -9.45 -45.59 -18.13
N HIS A 85 -10.56 -46.33 -17.99
CA HIS A 85 -11.89 -45.75 -17.76
C HIS A 85 -12.01 -45.01 -16.43
N ALA A 86 -11.18 -45.34 -15.43
CA ALA A 86 -11.13 -44.60 -14.17
C ALA A 86 -10.49 -43.21 -14.35
N MET A 87 -9.48 -43.08 -15.21
CA MET A 87 -8.83 -41.79 -15.48
C MET A 87 -9.81 -40.79 -16.11
N GLN A 88 -10.70 -41.23 -17.01
CA GLN A 88 -11.76 -40.39 -17.54
C GLN A 88 -12.70 -39.81 -16.46
N ARG A 89 -12.86 -40.48 -15.30
CA ARG A 89 -13.59 -39.94 -14.13
C ARG A 89 -12.73 -38.97 -13.32
N VAL A 90 -11.43 -39.24 -13.16
CA VAL A 90 -10.49 -38.33 -12.49
C VAL A 90 -10.41 -36.99 -13.23
N LEU A 91 -10.23 -37.00 -14.55
CA LEU A 91 -10.17 -35.76 -15.34
C LEU A 91 -11.49 -34.96 -15.30
N ALA A 92 -12.63 -35.64 -15.32
CA ALA A 92 -13.93 -34.99 -15.17
C ALA A 92 -14.07 -34.30 -13.80
N ASN A 93 -13.64 -34.97 -12.73
CA ASN A 93 -13.63 -34.39 -11.38
C ASN A 93 -12.64 -33.22 -11.24
N CYS A 94 -11.46 -33.27 -11.88
CA CYS A 94 -10.50 -32.17 -11.84
C CYS A 94 -11.02 -30.87 -12.48
N ALA A 95 -11.94 -30.94 -13.45
CA ALA A 95 -12.62 -29.78 -14.00
C ALA A 95 -13.77 -29.22 -13.13
N LEU A 96 -13.99 -29.78 -11.93
CA LEU A 96 -14.82 -29.16 -10.89
C LEU A 96 -14.03 -28.17 -10.02
N VAL A 97 -12.70 -28.16 -10.11
CA VAL A 97 -11.85 -27.13 -9.48
C VAL A 97 -12.05 -25.82 -10.24
N THR A 98 -12.48 -24.75 -9.55
CA THR A 98 -12.90 -23.48 -10.16
C THR A 98 -11.87 -22.86 -11.11
N SER A 99 -10.59 -22.98 -10.78
CA SER A 99 -9.48 -22.45 -11.58
C SER A 99 -9.15 -23.31 -12.82
N VAL A 100 -9.66 -24.53 -12.94
CA VAL A 100 -9.36 -25.47 -14.05
C VAL A 100 -10.42 -25.32 -15.14
N ARG A 101 -9.99 -24.92 -16.35
CA ARG A 101 -10.86 -24.85 -17.52
C ARG A 101 -11.04 -26.20 -18.21
N ARG A 102 -9.93 -26.94 -18.37
CA ARG A 102 -9.88 -28.20 -19.11
C ARG A 102 -8.66 -29.01 -18.69
N VAL A 103 -8.78 -30.33 -18.71
CA VAL A 103 -7.65 -31.27 -18.55
C VAL A 103 -7.72 -32.35 -19.63
N ARG A 104 -6.60 -32.71 -20.23
CA ARG A 104 -6.48 -33.79 -21.21
C ARG A 104 -5.27 -34.68 -20.91
N LEU A 105 -5.41 -35.97 -21.17
CA LEU A 105 -4.31 -36.89 -21.41
C LEU A 105 -4.20 -37.14 -22.92
N THR A 106 -2.99 -37.13 -23.46
CA THR A 106 -2.73 -37.58 -24.83
C THR A 106 -1.66 -38.66 -24.89
N ASP A 107 -1.62 -39.41 -25.99
CA ASP A 107 -0.46 -40.22 -26.37
C ASP A 107 0.67 -39.34 -26.94
N LEU A 108 1.79 -39.98 -27.34
CA LEU A 108 2.92 -39.34 -28.02
C LEU A 108 2.57 -38.78 -29.43
N SER A 109 1.45 -39.21 -30.02
CA SER A 109 0.95 -38.72 -31.31
C SER A 109 -0.02 -37.53 -31.16
N GLY A 110 -0.28 -37.08 -29.93
CA GLY A 110 -1.23 -36.01 -29.62
C GLY A 110 -2.71 -36.42 -29.67
N ASN A 111 -3.03 -37.71 -29.76
CA ASN A 111 -4.42 -38.21 -29.68
C ASN A 111 -4.91 -38.17 -28.24
N ILE A 112 -6.11 -37.65 -28.01
CA ILE A 112 -6.69 -37.48 -26.68
C ILE A 112 -7.23 -38.81 -26.15
N LEU A 113 -6.50 -39.41 -25.22
CA LEU A 113 -6.84 -40.69 -24.56
C LEU A 113 -7.94 -40.51 -23.51
N ALA A 114 -7.95 -39.37 -22.83
CA ALA A 114 -9.00 -38.95 -21.89
C ALA A 114 -9.06 -37.42 -21.84
N SER A 115 -10.23 -36.85 -21.60
CA SER A 115 -10.41 -35.39 -21.44
C SER A 115 -11.51 -35.10 -20.43
N SER A 116 -11.37 -34.02 -19.66
CA SER A 116 -12.44 -33.49 -18.82
C SER A 116 -13.68 -33.11 -19.65
N TYR A 117 -13.51 -32.86 -20.95
CA TYR A 117 -14.60 -32.70 -21.91
C TYR A 117 -14.68 -33.93 -22.83
N ARG A 118 -15.53 -34.90 -22.45
CA ARG A 118 -15.64 -36.23 -23.09
C ARG A 118 -15.73 -36.24 -24.65
N PRO A 119 -16.39 -35.29 -25.34
CA PRO A 119 -16.43 -35.27 -26.81
C PRO A 119 -15.06 -35.07 -27.51
N GLU A 120 -14.00 -34.70 -26.79
CA GLU A 120 -12.65 -34.62 -27.35
C GLU A 120 -11.93 -35.97 -27.44
N VAL A 121 -12.37 -36.98 -26.68
CA VAL A 121 -11.69 -38.27 -26.56
C VAL A 121 -11.70 -39.01 -27.90
N GLY A 122 -10.53 -39.47 -28.35
CA GLY A 122 -10.31 -40.05 -29.67
C GLY A 122 -10.04 -39.05 -30.79
N THR A 123 -9.96 -37.74 -30.50
CA THR A 123 -9.54 -36.72 -31.48
C THR A 123 -8.10 -36.26 -31.22
N SER A 124 -7.42 -35.70 -32.23
CA SER A 124 -6.08 -35.12 -32.06
C SER A 124 -6.16 -33.72 -31.46
N SER A 125 -5.27 -33.39 -30.52
CA SER A 125 -5.29 -32.09 -29.86
C SER A 125 -4.84 -30.95 -30.79
N ALA A 126 -5.69 -29.93 -30.90
CA ALA A 126 -5.38 -28.68 -31.61
C ALA A 126 -4.54 -27.68 -30.78
N SER A 127 -3.93 -28.11 -29.67
CA SER A 127 -3.14 -27.24 -28.81
C SER A 127 -1.71 -27.03 -29.36
N PRO A 128 -1.29 -25.78 -29.63
CA PRO A 128 0.03 -25.52 -30.19
C PRO A 128 1.17 -25.82 -29.19
N LEU A 129 0.95 -25.55 -27.90
CA LEU A 129 1.94 -25.82 -26.85
C LEU A 129 2.16 -27.32 -26.63
N LEU A 130 1.08 -28.12 -26.73
CA LEU A 130 1.21 -29.57 -26.68
C LEU A 130 1.94 -30.10 -27.92
N ARG A 131 1.71 -29.51 -29.10
CA ARG A 131 2.44 -29.89 -30.31
C ARG A 131 3.94 -29.61 -30.17
N SER A 132 4.32 -28.39 -29.77
CA SER A 132 5.75 -28.08 -29.52
C SER A 132 6.36 -28.97 -28.44
N PHE A 133 5.62 -29.29 -27.37
CA PHE A 133 6.08 -30.22 -26.33
C PHE A 133 6.38 -31.62 -26.89
N LEU A 134 5.52 -32.14 -27.77
CA LEU A 134 5.73 -33.45 -28.42
C LEU A 134 6.88 -33.39 -29.43
N ASP A 135 6.95 -32.32 -30.24
CA ASP A 135 8.02 -32.08 -31.22
C ASP A 135 9.41 -31.92 -30.54
N GLU A 136 9.47 -31.32 -29.35
CA GLU A 136 10.66 -31.22 -28.47
C GLU A 136 11.00 -32.55 -27.74
N GLY A 137 10.38 -33.67 -28.13
CA GLY A 137 10.65 -34.99 -27.57
C GLY A 137 10.05 -35.25 -26.20
N ALA A 138 9.00 -34.50 -25.83
CA ALA A 138 8.14 -34.73 -24.66
C ALA A 138 8.89 -34.86 -23.31
N SER A 139 10.04 -34.21 -23.15
CA SER A 139 10.98 -34.51 -22.05
C SER A 139 10.92 -33.60 -20.82
N ARG A 140 10.39 -32.37 -20.96
CA ARG A 140 10.40 -31.33 -19.91
C ARG A 140 9.05 -30.60 -19.81
N PRO A 141 8.54 -30.30 -18.60
CA PRO A 141 7.37 -29.44 -18.42
C PRO A 141 7.47 -28.14 -19.21
N MET A 142 6.43 -27.82 -19.98
CA MET A 142 6.26 -26.53 -20.65
C MET A 142 5.10 -25.76 -20.01
N VAL A 143 5.29 -24.47 -19.78
CA VAL A 143 4.28 -23.58 -19.19
C VAL A 143 4.18 -22.33 -20.05
N GLN A 144 2.96 -21.98 -20.48
CA GLN A 144 2.70 -20.80 -21.30
C GLN A 144 1.56 -19.98 -20.70
N LEU A 145 1.79 -18.68 -20.51
CA LEU A 145 0.73 -17.70 -20.27
C LEU A 145 0.11 -17.34 -21.63
N VAL A 146 -1.21 -17.48 -21.73
CA VAL A 146 -2.00 -17.03 -22.88
C VAL A 146 -2.78 -15.79 -22.43
N ASP A 147 -2.08 -14.65 -22.40
CA ASP A 147 -2.62 -13.38 -21.87
C ASP A 147 -3.88 -12.91 -22.64
N GLU A 148 -3.98 -13.14 -23.95
CA GLU A 148 -5.17 -12.81 -24.76
C GLU A 148 -6.48 -13.43 -24.27
N ARG A 149 -6.40 -14.52 -23.50
CA ARG A 149 -7.56 -15.27 -23.00
C ARG A 149 -7.62 -15.31 -21.47
N SER A 150 -6.67 -14.66 -20.80
CA SER A 150 -6.41 -14.82 -19.36
C SER A 150 -6.32 -16.30 -18.96
N GLU A 151 -5.57 -17.09 -19.74
CA GLU A 151 -5.38 -18.52 -19.52
C GLU A 151 -3.92 -18.86 -19.20
N LEU A 152 -3.72 -19.96 -18.49
CA LEU A 152 -2.42 -20.57 -18.21
C LEU A 152 -2.49 -22.02 -18.70
N THR A 153 -1.60 -22.40 -19.62
CA THR A 153 -1.50 -23.77 -20.11
C THR A 153 -0.22 -24.39 -19.59
N ILE A 154 -0.36 -25.55 -18.94
CA ILE A 154 0.73 -26.36 -18.42
C ILE A 154 0.69 -27.69 -19.17
N VAL A 155 1.79 -28.09 -19.81
CA VAL A 155 1.95 -29.39 -20.46
C VAL A 155 3.09 -30.14 -19.79
N ARG A 156 2.83 -31.37 -19.35
CA ARG A 156 3.82 -32.21 -18.66
C ARG A 156 3.90 -33.62 -19.25
N PRO A 157 5.08 -34.26 -19.23
CA PRO A 157 5.22 -35.67 -19.61
C PRO A 157 4.36 -36.57 -18.72
N MET A 158 3.65 -37.50 -19.36
CA MET A 158 3.03 -38.64 -18.69
C MET A 158 4.02 -39.80 -18.67
N TYR A 159 4.43 -40.24 -17.49
CA TYR A 159 5.39 -41.34 -17.33
C TYR A 159 4.70 -42.66 -17.01
N HIS A 160 5.13 -43.73 -17.69
CA HIS A 160 4.82 -45.10 -17.32
C HIS A 160 6.10 -45.85 -16.94
N SER A 161 5.97 -46.80 -16.02
CA SER A 161 7.04 -47.71 -15.63
C SER A 161 6.55 -49.13 -15.88
N PRO A 162 7.17 -49.91 -16.77
CA PRO A 162 6.86 -51.32 -16.92
C PRO A 162 7.03 -52.05 -15.58
N ALA A 163 6.06 -52.89 -15.21
CA ALA A 163 6.08 -53.59 -13.93
C ALA A 163 7.34 -54.47 -13.81
N GLY A 164 8.16 -54.18 -12.78
CA GLY A 164 9.44 -54.84 -12.52
C GLY A 164 10.70 -54.01 -12.80
N GLY A 165 10.61 -52.90 -13.55
CA GLY A 165 11.75 -52.02 -13.84
C GLY A 165 11.85 -50.84 -12.86
N ILE A 166 12.82 -50.85 -11.94
CA ILE A 166 13.03 -49.76 -10.96
C ILE A 166 13.60 -48.48 -11.60
N THR A 167 14.29 -48.59 -12.74
CA THR A 167 15.18 -47.54 -13.27
C THR A 167 14.77 -46.88 -14.58
N ALA A 168 13.70 -47.35 -15.25
CA ALA A 168 13.37 -46.95 -16.62
C ALA A 168 11.93 -46.39 -16.76
N GLN A 169 11.75 -45.14 -16.33
CA GLN A 169 10.52 -44.39 -16.59
C GLN A 169 10.50 -43.96 -18.07
N HIS A 170 9.46 -44.37 -18.81
CA HIS A 170 9.28 -44.02 -20.22
C HIS A 170 8.16 -42.99 -20.34
N VAL A 171 8.36 -41.97 -21.17
CA VAL A 171 7.28 -41.04 -21.53
C VAL A 171 6.34 -41.76 -22.49
N VAL A 172 5.06 -41.84 -22.13
CA VAL A 172 4.00 -42.49 -22.93
C VAL A 172 3.01 -41.50 -23.56
N GLY A 173 3.21 -40.21 -23.28
CA GLY A 173 2.34 -39.15 -23.77
C GLY A 173 2.45 -37.90 -22.89
N ALA A 174 1.37 -37.12 -22.84
CA ALA A 174 1.34 -35.84 -22.15
C ALA A 174 0.07 -35.61 -21.33
N ILE A 175 0.17 -34.71 -20.36
CA ILE A 175 -0.96 -34.13 -19.63
C ILE A 175 -1.01 -32.64 -19.96
N GLU A 176 -2.10 -32.20 -20.58
CA GLU A 176 -2.39 -30.78 -20.81
C GLU A 176 -3.42 -30.30 -19.77
N LEU A 177 -3.02 -29.31 -18.98
CA LEU A 177 -3.85 -28.63 -17.99
C LEU A 177 -4.03 -27.17 -18.40
N VAL A 178 -5.28 -26.74 -18.60
CA VAL A 178 -5.63 -25.35 -18.92
C VAL A 178 -6.37 -24.73 -17.74
N MET A 179 -5.83 -23.62 -17.21
CA MET A 179 -6.38 -22.89 -16.06
C MET A 179 -6.79 -21.47 -16.42
N GLN A 180 -7.76 -20.93 -15.67
CA GLN A 180 -8.27 -19.56 -15.83
C GLN A 180 -7.58 -18.62 -14.83
N ARG A 181 -7.18 -17.43 -15.30
CA ARG A 181 -6.59 -16.34 -14.49
C ARG A 181 -7.58 -15.20 -14.20
N ARG A 182 -8.88 -15.43 -14.40
CA ARG A 182 -9.93 -14.38 -14.33
C ARG A 182 -9.89 -13.56 -13.04
N ASP A 183 -9.65 -14.21 -11.92
CA ASP A 183 -9.68 -13.57 -10.60
C ASP A 183 -8.37 -12.84 -10.25
N VAL A 184 -7.27 -13.09 -10.97
CA VAL A 184 -5.93 -12.50 -10.69
C VAL A 184 -5.98 -10.97 -10.76
N ASP A 185 -6.64 -10.41 -11.78
CA ASP A 185 -6.79 -8.96 -11.91
C ASP A 185 -7.81 -8.37 -10.93
N ALA A 186 -8.82 -9.15 -10.52
CA ALA A 186 -9.77 -8.73 -9.48
C ALA A 186 -9.11 -8.67 -8.09
N ILE A 187 -8.27 -9.65 -7.76
CA ILE A 187 -7.47 -9.68 -6.53
C ILE A 187 -6.43 -8.55 -6.54
N ALA A 188 -5.70 -8.37 -7.65
CA ALA A 188 -4.69 -7.33 -7.77
C ALA A 188 -5.29 -5.91 -7.69
N THR A 189 -6.43 -5.65 -8.34
CA THR A 189 -7.12 -4.36 -8.21
C THR A 189 -7.67 -4.14 -6.79
N ALA A 190 -8.21 -5.17 -6.13
CA ALA A 190 -8.63 -5.07 -4.74
C ALA A 190 -7.46 -4.78 -3.78
N ALA A 191 -6.28 -5.38 -4.01
CA ALA A 191 -5.05 -5.09 -3.25
C ALA A 191 -4.58 -3.64 -3.47
N ALA A 192 -4.57 -3.18 -4.74
CA ALA A 192 -4.22 -1.82 -5.10
C ALA A 192 -5.15 -0.77 -4.45
N LEU A 193 -6.47 -1.00 -4.48
CA LEU A 193 -7.46 -0.12 -3.86
C LEU A 193 -7.33 -0.07 -2.33
N ARG A 194 -7.03 -1.21 -1.67
CA ARG A 194 -6.75 -1.26 -0.23
C ARG A 194 -5.51 -0.42 0.11
N MET A 195 -4.41 -0.59 -0.63
CA MET A 195 -3.19 0.18 -0.41
C MET A 195 -3.36 1.66 -0.74
N LEU A 196 -4.14 2.01 -1.77
CA LEU A 196 -4.50 3.40 -2.09
C LEU A 196 -5.28 4.06 -0.94
N ALA A 197 -6.25 3.35 -0.35
CA ALA A 197 -7.02 3.84 0.78
C ALA A 197 -6.15 4.04 2.04
N ILE A 198 -5.29 3.08 2.37
CA ILE A 198 -4.39 3.14 3.54
C ILE A 198 -3.36 4.27 3.35
N ALA A 199 -2.63 4.29 2.23
CA ALA A 199 -1.61 5.29 1.96
C ALA A 199 -2.21 6.69 1.77
N GLY A 200 -3.41 6.80 1.18
CA GLY A 200 -4.14 8.07 1.03
C GLY A 200 -4.65 8.63 2.36
N ALA A 201 -5.17 7.77 3.25
CA ALA A 201 -5.55 8.20 4.60
C ALA A 201 -4.32 8.67 5.42
N ALA A 202 -3.21 7.94 5.33
CA ALA A 202 -1.96 8.32 5.97
C ALA A 202 -1.37 9.62 5.40
N SER A 203 -1.38 9.79 4.07
CA SER A 203 -0.84 10.99 3.42
C SER A 203 -1.67 12.24 3.72
N LEU A 204 -3.01 12.12 3.74
CA LEU A 204 -3.91 13.20 4.16
C LEU A 204 -3.75 13.55 5.65
N GLY A 205 -3.63 12.56 6.52
CA GLY A 205 -3.40 12.77 7.95
C GLY A 205 -2.08 13.50 8.23
N LEU A 206 -1.00 13.09 7.57
CA LEU A 206 0.31 13.74 7.68
C LEU A 206 0.31 15.15 7.07
N PHE A 207 -0.38 15.37 5.94
CA PHE A 207 -0.54 16.70 5.35
C PHE A 207 -1.32 17.65 6.29
N ALA A 208 -2.40 17.17 6.92
CA ALA A 208 -3.15 17.94 7.91
C ALA A 208 -2.30 18.26 9.16
N ALA A 209 -1.48 17.32 9.63
CA ALA A 209 -0.54 17.55 10.73
C ALA A 209 0.52 18.61 10.37
N VAL A 210 1.10 18.55 9.17
CA VAL A 210 2.03 19.56 8.66
C VAL A 210 1.36 20.94 8.59
N LEU A 211 0.13 21.04 8.07
CA LEU A 211 -0.63 22.30 8.04
C LEU A 211 -0.92 22.84 9.45
N LEU A 212 -1.21 21.98 10.43
CA LEU A 212 -1.38 22.37 11.83
C LEU A 212 -0.08 22.90 12.45
N VAL A 213 1.07 22.25 12.21
CA VAL A 213 2.38 22.71 12.70
C VAL A 213 2.78 24.04 12.06
N VAL A 214 2.58 24.19 10.74
CA VAL A 214 2.83 25.44 10.00
C VAL A 214 1.92 26.56 10.51
N ARG A 215 0.64 26.28 10.77
CA ARG A 215 -0.30 27.25 11.37
C ARG A 215 0.10 27.62 12.80
N ALA A 216 0.49 26.66 13.63
CA ALA A 216 0.87 26.89 15.02
C ALA A 216 2.15 27.74 15.15
N THR A 217 3.12 27.53 14.26
CA THR A 217 4.40 28.26 14.24
C THR A 217 4.31 29.64 13.57
N LEU A 218 3.56 29.79 12.47
CA LEU A 218 3.47 31.06 11.74
C LEU A 218 2.36 32.01 12.22
N ALA A 219 1.22 31.51 12.72
CA ALA A 219 0.10 32.38 13.08
C ALA A 219 0.24 33.04 14.47
N ARG A 220 1.02 32.45 15.39
CA ARG A 220 1.25 32.98 16.75
C ARG A 220 2.18 34.20 16.83
N PRO A 221 3.30 34.32 16.09
CA PRO A 221 4.12 35.53 16.14
C PRO A 221 3.45 36.76 15.49
N ALA A 222 2.56 36.57 14.51
CA ALA A 222 1.90 37.67 13.81
C ALA A 222 0.97 38.49 14.72
N SER A 223 0.23 37.85 15.64
CA SER A 223 -0.62 38.55 16.61
C SER A 223 0.20 39.26 17.70
N ALA A 224 1.33 38.68 18.12
CA ALA A 224 2.25 39.31 19.08
C ALA A 224 2.89 40.59 18.52
N LEU A 225 3.28 40.60 17.24
CA LEU A 225 3.91 41.76 16.59
C LEU A 225 2.93 42.89 16.22
N LEU A 226 1.62 42.60 16.12
CA LEU A 226 0.59 43.62 15.87
C LEU A 226 0.01 44.25 17.15
N ALA A 227 0.27 43.68 18.33
CA ALA A 227 -0.20 44.22 19.61
C ALA A 227 0.34 45.63 19.97
N PRO A 228 1.63 45.99 19.75
CA PRO A 228 2.17 47.28 20.19
C PRO A 228 1.67 48.50 19.42
N ALA A 229 1.04 48.31 18.26
CA ALA A 229 0.72 49.39 17.32
C ALA A 229 -0.61 50.13 17.61
N ARG A 230 -1.42 49.66 18.57
CA ARG A 230 -2.76 50.23 18.86
C ARG A 230 -2.84 51.16 20.08
N SER A 231 -1.71 51.48 20.72
CA SER A 231 -1.68 52.20 22.02
C SER A 231 -0.92 53.53 22.03
N ARG A 232 -0.59 54.13 20.86
CA ARG A 232 0.06 55.45 20.77
C ARG A 232 -0.58 56.37 19.72
N GLY A 233 -0.92 57.59 20.16
CA GLY A 233 -1.81 58.56 19.50
C GLY A 233 -3.21 58.50 20.14
N GLY A 234 -3.72 59.49 20.88
CA GLY A 234 -3.37 60.92 20.96
C GLY A 234 -4.27 61.74 20.02
N ASP A 235 -5.05 62.75 20.44
CA ASP A 235 -5.22 63.37 21.78
C ASP A 235 -6.73 63.81 21.95
N HIS A 236 -7.23 64.70 22.83
CA HIS A 236 -6.70 65.82 23.63
C HIS A 236 -7.63 66.09 24.85
N PRO A 237 -7.19 66.70 25.98
CA PRO A 237 -7.96 66.74 27.23
C PRO A 237 -9.05 67.84 27.28
N ARG A 238 -10.20 67.57 27.93
CA ARG A 238 -11.36 68.49 27.95
C ARG A 238 -11.90 68.86 29.35
N ARG A 239 -11.18 69.79 29.99
CA ARG A 239 -11.67 70.93 30.80
C ARG A 239 -12.82 70.72 31.83
N ARG A 240 -12.43 70.61 33.11
CA ARG A 240 -13.07 71.08 34.37
C ARG A 240 -14.61 71.16 34.48
N GLY A 241 -15.16 70.43 35.46
CA GLY A 241 -16.42 70.73 36.16
C GLY A 241 -16.38 70.17 37.60
N THR A 242 -16.82 70.96 38.59
CA THR A 242 -16.67 70.71 40.05
C THR A 242 -17.74 71.50 40.84
N PRO A 243 -18.03 71.24 42.13
CA PRO A 243 -17.77 70.04 42.96
C PRO A 243 -18.97 69.53 43.80
N ARG A 244 -18.91 68.26 44.25
CA ARG A 244 -19.41 67.67 45.53
C ARG A 244 -19.58 66.15 45.34
N GLY A 245 -19.31 65.30 46.34
CA GLY A 245 -18.71 65.57 47.64
C GLY A 245 -18.37 64.27 48.36
N ASP A 246 -17.35 64.33 49.22
CA ASP A 246 -17.03 63.47 50.36
C ASP A 246 -17.28 61.96 50.25
N GLU A 247 -16.20 61.22 49.93
CA GLU A 247 -15.80 60.09 50.79
C GLU A 247 -14.26 60.07 50.86
N ILE A 248 -13.71 59.78 52.04
CA ILE A 248 -12.28 59.97 52.37
C ILE A 248 -11.79 58.73 53.11
N GLU A 249 -10.82 57.99 52.56
CA GLU A 249 -9.73 57.35 53.32
C GLU A 249 -8.57 56.85 52.39
N PRO A 250 -7.42 56.35 52.89
CA PRO A 250 -6.12 56.92 52.52
C PRO A 250 -5.26 56.11 51.51
N PRO A 251 -4.09 56.63 51.08
CA PRO A 251 -3.32 56.07 49.96
C PRO A 251 -2.13 55.20 50.44
N PRO A 252 -1.10 54.90 49.63
CA PRO A 252 -0.73 53.53 49.26
C PRO A 252 0.41 52.93 50.10
N ARG A 253 0.60 51.61 50.01
CA ARG A 253 1.83 50.91 50.45
C ARG A 253 2.47 50.09 49.33
N SER A 254 3.77 49.87 49.49
CA SER A 254 4.72 49.48 48.45
C SER A 254 5.02 47.98 48.42
N LEU A 255 4.90 47.41 47.22
CA LEU A 255 5.92 46.65 46.46
C LEU A 255 6.81 45.54 47.08
N ASP A 256 6.86 45.30 48.40
CA ASP A 256 7.82 44.33 48.98
C ASP A 256 7.20 42.96 49.38
N ASP A 257 5.96 42.91 49.89
CA ASP A 257 5.36 41.71 50.52
C ASP A 257 4.86 40.60 49.55
N ARG A 258 5.53 40.37 48.41
CA ARG A 258 5.27 39.21 47.52
C ARG A 258 6.52 38.50 46.98
N ALA A 259 7.62 38.57 47.72
CA ALA A 259 8.77 37.70 47.51
C ALA A 259 8.59 36.30 48.14
N GLU A 260 7.93 36.18 49.31
CA GLU A 260 7.88 34.94 50.10
C GLU A 260 6.84 33.90 49.64
N GLU A 261 5.82 34.28 48.86
CA GLU A 261 4.75 33.38 48.38
C GLU A 261 5.21 32.37 47.30
N ARG A 262 6.54 32.13 47.16
CA ARG A 262 7.13 31.40 46.03
C ARG A 262 7.91 30.12 46.37
N ASP A 263 8.41 29.97 47.60
CA ASP A 263 9.18 28.78 48.01
C ASP A 263 8.31 27.69 48.68
N ALA A 264 7.11 28.04 49.15
CA ALA A 264 6.21 27.13 49.89
C ALA A 264 5.55 26.01 49.04
N ILE A 265 5.65 26.05 47.70
CA ILE A 265 4.91 25.17 46.78
C ILE A 265 5.82 24.13 46.08
N LEU A 266 7.15 24.22 46.23
CA LEU A 266 8.12 23.29 45.62
C LEU A 266 8.76 22.29 46.61
N GLY A 267 8.32 22.27 47.87
CA GLY A 267 8.93 21.43 48.92
C GLY A 267 8.80 19.90 48.73
N PRO A 268 7.60 19.33 48.52
CA PRO A 268 7.41 17.87 48.69
C PRO A 268 6.88 17.14 47.42
N LEU A 269 7.58 17.21 46.29
CA LEU A 269 7.26 16.37 45.11
C LEU A 269 8.46 15.67 44.43
N GLU A 270 9.72 16.01 44.75
CA GLU A 270 10.87 15.22 44.24
C GLU A 270 11.21 14.02 45.15
N GLU A 271 10.86 14.06 46.44
CA GLU A 271 11.14 13.00 47.43
C GLU A 271 10.14 11.82 47.37
N ARG A 272 9.88 11.30 46.17
CA ARG A 272 9.36 9.93 45.99
C ARG A 272 10.02 9.16 44.84
N ARG A 273 11.23 9.57 44.46
CA ARG A 273 12.03 8.98 43.37
C ARG A 273 13.10 8.00 43.89
N GLY A 274 12.74 7.14 44.84
CA GLY A 274 13.70 6.29 45.56
C GLY A 274 13.09 5.09 46.28
N GLU A 275 12.37 4.21 45.57
CA GLU A 275 11.80 2.97 46.14
C GLU A 275 12.16 1.77 45.22
N PRO A 276 12.95 0.77 45.68
CA PRO A 276 13.51 -0.27 44.83
C PRO A 276 12.51 -1.42 44.57
N ARG A 277 12.59 -2.04 43.38
CA ARG A 277 11.82 -3.24 43.04
C ARG A 277 12.34 -4.48 43.77
N PRO A 278 11.50 -5.30 44.41
CA PRO A 278 11.86 -6.67 44.78
C PRO A 278 11.95 -7.58 43.54
N PRO A 279 12.80 -8.63 43.55
CA PRO A 279 12.89 -9.62 42.47
C PRO A 279 11.74 -10.63 42.49
N PRO A 280 11.44 -11.31 41.36
CA PRO A 280 10.45 -12.39 41.32
C PRO A 280 10.97 -13.67 42.01
N PRO A 281 10.11 -14.46 42.68
CA PRO A 281 10.47 -15.78 43.16
C PRO A 281 10.60 -16.78 41.99
N LEU A 282 11.54 -17.72 42.13
CA LEU A 282 11.74 -18.84 41.21
C LEU A 282 11.03 -20.09 41.75
N SER A 283 10.08 -20.64 41.00
CA SER A 283 9.62 -22.05 41.02
C SER A 283 8.74 -22.31 39.80
#